data_AF-A0A7R9GWN0-F1
#
_entry.id   AF-A0A7R9GWN0-F1
#
_cell.length_a   1.000
_cell.length_b   1.000
_cell.length_c   1.000
_cell.angle_alpha   90.00
_cell.angle_beta   90.00
_cell.angle_gamma   90.00
#
_symmetry.space_group_name_H-M   'P 1'
#
loop_
_entity.id
_entity.type
_entity.pdbx_description
1 polymer ?
#
loop_
_entity_poly.entity_id
_entity_poly.type
_entity_poly.pdbx_seq_one_letter_code
_entity_poly.pdbx_strand_id
1 'polypeptide(L)'
;MLPSTEMPEVLACWHQNQGINFFFQGKGLFATQCFNAGDIIFEERPLVCCQFSWNGAYRYAACDFCMRPLESTEENARRLTGKKDLVLPYPECCPTNKKSHIQCQQCSVRYCCAECRDAAWSQYHKTLCTQSRTRDPSHPLEQLNDTWKYILLANNKHTHTHSFACSFFLFPPILIVSQTS
;
A
#
# COMPACT_ATOMS: atom_id res chain seq x y z
N MET A 1 23.87 45.58 -27.39
CA MET A 1 23.23 44.49 -28.16
C MET A 1 24.00 43.22 -27.88
N LEU A 2 23.45 42.34 -27.05
CA LEU A 2 23.93 40.97 -26.88
C LEU A 2 22.94 40.05 -27.63
N PRO A 3 23.40 38.95 -28.24
CA PRO A 3 22.59 38.15 -29.14
C PRO A 3 21.54 37.34 -28.38
N SER A 4 20.31 37.45 -28.83
CA SER A 4 19.22 36.53 -28.52
C SER A 4 19.59 35.13 -29.00
N THR A 5 20.08 34.28 -28.10
CA THR A 5 20.24 32.85 -28.35
C THR A 5 19.57 32.09 -27.22
N GLU A 6 18.41 31.52 -27.58
CA GLU A 6 17.73 30.39 -26.96
C GLU A 6 17.46 30.50 -25.45
N MET A 7 16.33 31.13 -25.11
CA MET A 7 15.65 30.85 -23.85
C MET A 7 15.19 29.38 -23.88
N PRO A 8 15.65 28.51 -22.97
CA PRO A 8 15.22 27.11 -22.94
C PRO A 8 13.71 27.06 -22.67
N GLU A 9 13.00 26.17 -23.37
CA GLU A 9 11.54 25.93 -23.26
C GLU A 9 11.01 25.87 -21.82
N VAL A 10 11.88 25.54 -20.86
CA VAL A 10 11.62 25.55 -19.42
C VAL A 10 10.98 26.86 -18.95
N LEU A 11 11.48 28.04 -19.37
CA LEU A 11 10.96 29.33 -18.90
C LEU A 11 9.58 29.68 -19.45
N ALA A 12 9.19 29.14 -20.61
CA ALA A 12 7.87 29.36 -21.19
C ALA A 12 6.75 28.74 -20.33
N CYS A 13 7.03 27.61 -19.67
CA CYS A 13 6.05 26.93 -18.81
C CYS A 13 5.80 27.68 -17.48
N TRP A 14 6.77 28.46 -17.00
CA TRP A 14 6.64 29.24 -15.76
C TRP A 14 5.71 30.45 -15.90
N HIS A 15 5.63 31.06 -17.08
CA HIS A 15 4.84 32.27 -17.28
C HIS A 15 3.32 32.03 -17.34
N GLN A 16 2.85 30.79 -17.54
CA GLN A 16 1.42 30.45 -17.50
C GLN A 16 0.86 30.24 -16.08
N ASN A 17 1.71 30.03 -15.06
CA ASN A 17 1.29 29.78 -13.67
C ASN A 17 1.24 31.04 -12.79
N GLN A 18 1.29 32.24 -13.37
CA GLN A 18 1.39 33.54 -12.67
C GLN A 18 0.13 33.95 -11.86
N GLY A 19 -0.85 33.07 -11.66
CA GLY A 19 -2.13 33.39 -11.00
C GLY A 19 -2.40 32.69 -9.67
N ILE A 20 -1.56 31.74 -9.23
CA ILE A 20 -1.83 30.98 -7.99
C ILE A 20 -0.99 31.55 -6.86
N ASN A 21 -1.66 32.24 -5.92
CA ASN A 21 -1.02 32.86 -4.78
C ASN A 21 -0.73 31.81 -3.68
N PHE A 22 0.47 31.22 -3.71
CA PHE A 22 0.91 30.16 -2.79
C PHE A 22 1.44 30.64 -1.44
N PHE A 23 1.44 31.95 -1.17
CA PHE A 23 2.10 32.55 -0.01
C PHE A 23 1.64 32.03 1.37
N PHE A 24 0.51 31.31 1.45
CA PHE A 24 -0.03 30.76 2.70
C PHE A 24 -0.09 29.22 2.77
N GLN A 25 0.43 28.49 1.78
CA GLN A 25 0.20 27.03 1.67
C GLN A 25 1.40 26.14 2.07
N GLY A 26 2.52 26.73 2.53
CA GLY A 26 3.68 25.97 3.00
C GLY A 26 4.54 25.42 1.86
N LYS A 27 5.07 24.21 2.02
CA LYS A 27 5.98 23.57 1.04
C LYS A 27 5.18 22.91 -0.09
N GLY A 28 5.67 23.01 -1.33
CA GLY A 28 5.08 22.39 -2.51
C GLY A 28 6.13 21.90 -3.51
N LEU A 29 5.70 21.03 -4.43
CA LEU A 29 6.50 20.59 -5.58
C LEU A 29 6.13 21.44 -6.80
N PHE A 30 7.15 21.84 -7.57
CA PHE A 30 6.99 22.65 -8.77
C PHE A 30 7.66 21.92 -9.94
N ALA A 31 6.99 21.89 -11.09
CA ALA A 31 7.55 21.30 -12.29
C ALA A 31 8.74 22.16 -12.80
N THR A 32 9.88 21.52 -13.04
CA THR A 32 11.07 22.16 -13.63
C THR A 32 11.16 21.94 -15.14
N GLN A 33 10.20 21.24 -15.73
CA GLN A 33 10.08 20.91 -17.15
C GLN A 33 8.61 20.69 -17.52
N CYS A 34 8.31 20.65 -18.83
CA CYS A 34 6.99 20.30 -19.34
C CYS A 34 6.72 18.79 -19.19
N PHE A 35 5.47 18.41 -18.90
CA PHE A 35 5.02 17.02 -18.87
C PHE A 35 3.79 16.85 -19.76
N ASN A 36 3.70 15.69 -20.42
CA ASN A 36 2.53 15.27 -21.18
C ASN A 36 1.59 14.43 -20.32
N ALA A 37 0.34 14.29 -20.78
CA ALA A 37 -0.62 13.40 -20.15
C ALA A 37 -0.11 11.95 -20.19
N GLY A 38 0.03 11.32 -19.02
CA GLY A 38 0.55 9.97 -18.88
C GLY A 38 2.01 9.91 -18.42
N ASP A 39 2.72 11.04 -18.34
CA ASP A 39 4.10 11.06 -17.87
C ASP A 39 4.19 10.72 -16.37
N ILE A 40 5.22 9.94 -16.02
CA ILE A 40 5.60 9.69 -14.63
C ILE A 40 6.47 10.85 -14.16
N ILE A 41 5.94 11.67 -13.23
CA ILE A 41 6.67 12.83 -12.69
C ILE A 41 7.78 12.38 -11.74
N PHE A 42 7.48 11.47 -10.81
CA PHE A 42 8.47 10.76 -9.99
C PHE A 42 7.88 9.46 -9.45
N GLU A 43 8.77 8.52 -9.08
CA GLU A 43 8.43 7.34 -8.31
C GLU A 43 9.22 7.34 -7.01
N GLU A 44 8.57 6.98 -5.91
CA GLU A 44 9.24 6.84 -4.62
C GLU A 44 8.89 5.49 -4.02
N ARG A 45 9.91 4.85 -3.43
CA ARG A 45 9.69 3.66 -2.62
C ARG A 45 9.47 4.11 -1.17
N PRO A 46 8.36 3.73 -0.52
CA PRO A 46 8.07 4.15 0.84
C PRO A 46 9.18 3.73 1.80
N LEU A 47 9.50 4.62 2.76
CA LEU A 47 10.52 4.34 3.78
C LEU A 47 10.11 3.18 4.70
N VAL A 48 8.82 3.09 5.02
CA VAL A 48 8.23 1.99 5.79
C VAL A 48 6.87 1.66 5.19
N CYS A 49 6.61 0.37 5.03
CA CYS A 49 5.28 -0.15 4.74
C CYS A 49 4.83 -1.03 5.90
N CYS A 50 3.59 -0.83 6.37
CA CYS A 50 2.95 -1.74 7.30
C CYS A 50 1.51 -1.99 6.89
N GLN A 51 1.04 -3.21 7.14
CA GLN A 51 -0.34 -3.56 6.85
C GLN A 51 -1.23 -2.90 7.92
N PHE A 52 -2.42 -2.44 7.52
CA PHE A 52 -3.42 -1.99 8.48
C PHE A 52 -3.68 -3.07 9.54
N SER A 53 -3.63 -2.72 10.83
CA SER A 53 -3.65 -3.69 11.93
C SER A 53 -4.84 -4.65 11.90
N TRP A 54 -6.01 -4.18 11.46
CA TRP A 54 -7.19 -5.03 11.31
C TRP A 54 -7.09 -6.01 10.14
N ASN A 55 -6.41 -5.65 9.05
CA ASN A 55 -6.21 -6.57 7.92
C ASN A 55 -5.41 -7.80 8.36
N GLY A 56 -4.37 -7.60 9.18
CA GLY A 56 -3.62 -8.68 9.80
C GLY A 56 -4.51 -9.55 10.70
N ALA A 57 -5.37 -8.92 11.52
CA ALA A 57 -6.33 -9.64 12.37
C ALA A 57 -7.37 -10.45 11.56
N TYR A 58 -7.80 -9.92 10.40
CA TYR A 58 -8.70 -10.59 9.45
C TYR A 58 -7.96 -11.51 8.46
N ARG A 59 -6.67 -11.77 8.70
CA ARG A 59 -5.85 -12.75 7.94
C ARG A 59 -5.67 -12.41 6.47
N TYR A 60 -5.68 -11.13 6.09
CA TYR A 60 -5.22 -10.71 4.78
C TYR A 60 -3.73 -11.03 4.66
N ALA A 61 -3.38 -11.95 3.77
CA ALA A 61 -1.99 -12.35 3.57
C ALA A 61 -1.32 -11.39 2.58
N ALA A 62 -0.43 -10.54 3.07
CA ALA A 62 0.33 -9.58 2.27
C ALA A 62 1.83 -9.65 2.62
N CYS A 63 2.68 -9.32 1.65
CA CYS A 63 4.11 -9.15 1.89
C CYS A 63 4.33 -7.97 2.81
N ASP A 64 5.07 -8.17 3.90
CA ASP A 64 5.34 -7.12 4.90
C ASP A 64 6.22 -5.97 4.37
N PHE A 65 6.82 -6.10 3.17
CA PHE A 65 7.62 -5.07 2.50
C PHE A 65 6.87 -4.34 1.39
N CYS A 66 6.43 -5.07 0.36
CA CYS A 66 5.85 -4.46 -0.84
C CYS A 66 4.32 -4.49 -0.88
N MET A 67 3.66 -5.00 0.16
CA MET A 67 2.20 -5.15 0.27
C MET A 67 1.52 -6.00 -0.82
N ARG A 68 2.29 -6.65 -1.70
CA ARG A 68 1.73 -7.60 -2.67
C ARG A 68 1.00 -8.74 -1.95
N PRO A 69 -0.15 -9.20 -2.48
CA PRO A 69 -0.88 -10.31 -1.89
C PRO A 69 -0.04 -11.59 -1.89
N LEU A 70 -0.16 -12.37 -0.82
CA LEU A 70 0.47 -13.70 -0.67
C LEU A 70 -0.54 -14.84 -0.85
N GLU A 71 -1.76 -14.49 -1.24
CA GLU A 71 -2.82 -15.39 -1.70
C GLU A 71 -3.02 -15.20 -3.21
N SER A 72 -3.50 -16.24 -3.88
CA SER A 72 -3.95 -16.11 -5.27
C SER A 72 -5.23 -15.25 -5.33
N THR A 73 -5.52 -14.69 -6.50
CA THR A 73 -6.76 -13.93 -6.73
C THR A 73 -7.99 -14.77 -6.38
N GLU A 74 -7.96 -16.06 -6.70
CA GLU A 74 -9.08 -16.97 -6.41
C GLU A 74 -9.24 -17.23 -4.91
N GLU A 75 -8.17 -17.47 -4.17
CA GLU A 75 -8.23 -17.63 -2.72
C GLU A 75 -8.72 -16.36 -2.02
N ASN A 76 -8.24 -15.19 -2.47
CA ASN A 76 -8.72 -13.90 -2.00
C ASN A 76 -10.24 -13.78 -2.22
N ALA A 77 -10.71 -14.06 -3.44
CA ALA A 77 -12.13 -13.97 -3.78
C ALA A 77 -12.98 -14.99 -2.99
N ARG A 78 -12.52 -16.24 -2.83
CA ARG A 78 -13.18 -17.26 -1.99
C ARG A 78 -13.26 -16.82 -0.53
N ARG A 79 -12.18 -16.27 0.03
CA ARG A 79 -12.13 -15.79 1.41
C ARG A 79 -13.08 -14.62 1.64
N LEU A 80 -13.14 -13.68 0.70
CA LEU A 80 -14.00 -12.49 0.79
C LEU A 80 -15.48 -12.80 0.60
N THR A 81 -15.80 -13.73 -0.31
CA THR A 81 -17.20 -14.07 -0.64
C THR A 81 -17.76 -15.19 0.24
N GLY A 82 -16.90 -15.96 0.93
CA GLY A 82 -17.28 -17.18 1.64
C GLY A 82 -17.65 -18.36 0.73
N LYS A 83 -17.57 -18.20 -0.60
CA LYS A 83 -17.92 -19.23 -1.59
C LYS A 83 -16.70 -20.06 -1.94
N LYS A 84 -16.58 -21.27 -1.36
CA LYS A 84 -15.41 -22.15 -1.57
C LYS A 84 -15.34 -22.75 -2.97
N ASP A 85 -16.47 -22.84 -3.64
CA ASP A 85 -16.67 -23.34 -5.00
C ASP A 85 -16.48 -22.26 -6.08
N LEU A 86 -16.24 -21.00 -5.68
CA LEU A 86 -15.94 -19.92 -6.63
C LEU A 86 -14.69 -20.28 -7.45
N VAL A 87 -14.81 -20.18 -8.77
CA VAL A 87 -13.70 -20.30 -9.72
C VAL A 87 -13.61 -19.01 -10.52
N LEU A 88 -12.41 -18.42 -10.60
CA LEU A 88 -12.22 -17.21 -11.39
C LEU A 88 -12.06 -17.55 -12.88
N PRO A 89 -12.62 -16.72 -13.79
CA PRO A 89 -12.61 -17.01 -15.23
C PRO A 89 -11.21 -16.96 -15.87
N TYR A 90 -10.25 -16.24 -15.27
CA TYR A 90 -8.92 -16.00 -15.83
C TYR A 90 -7.81 -16.29 -14.79
N PRO A 91 -7.56 -17.56 -14.42
CA PRO A 91 -6.56 -17.93 -13.41
C PRO A 91 -5.12 -17.55 -13.81
N GLU A 92 -4.81 -17.47 -15.10
CA GLU A 92 -3.53 -17.07 -15.66
C GLU A 92 -3.16 -15.61 -15.37
N CYS A 93 -4.15 -14.76 -15.10
CA CYS A 93 -3.94 -13.37 -14.73
C CYS A 93 -3.48 -13.20 -13.27
N CYS A 94 -3.42 -14.27 -12.48
CA CYS A 94 -2.99 -14.21 -11.08
C CYS A 94 -1.48 -13.92 -10.98
N PRO A 95 -1.05 -12.74 -10.46
CA PRO A 95 0.36 -12.37 -10.41
C PRO A 95 1.11 -13.06 -9.25
N THR A 96 0.39 -13.71 -8.32
CA THR A 96 0.97 -14.27 -7.09
C THR A 96 1.80 -15.53 -7.37
N ASN A 97 3.12 -15.44 -7.20
CA ASN A 97 4.00 -16.59 -7.22
C ASN A 97 4.27 -17.12 -5.81
N LYS A 98 3.51 -18.14 -5.40
CA LYS A 98 3.67 -18.72 -4.06
C LYS A 98 4.97 -19.47 -3.81
N LYS A 99 5.65 -19.91 -4.87
CA LYS A 99 6.88 -20.73 -4.75
C LYS A 99 8.04 -19.92 -4.17
N SER A 100 8.04 -18.60 -4.35
CA SER A 100 9.08 -17.71 -3.82
C SER A 100 8.78 -17.19 -2.41
N HIS A 101 7.59 -17.49 -1.86
CA HIS A 101 7.21 -16.97 -0.56
C HIS A 101 8.15 -17.48 0.53
N ILE A 102 8.59 -16.55 1.38
CA ILE A 102 9.50 -16.82 2.48
C ILE A 102 8.97 -16.14 3.75
N GLN A 103 9.52 -16.52 4.89
CA GLN A 103 9.20 -15.90 6.17
C GLN A 103 10.46 -15.58 6.96
N CYS A 104 10.34 -14.63 7.89
CA CYS A 104 11.34 -14.41 8.91
C CYS A 104 11.46 -15.66 9.79
N GLN A 105 12.68 -16.14 10.00
CA GLN A 105 12.92 -17.36 10.78
C GLN A 105 12.62 -17.20 12.28
N GLN A 106 12.65 -15.95 12.77
CA GLN A 106 12.46 -15.66 14.19
C GLN A 106 11.00 -15.39 14.54
N CYS A 107 10.28 -14.58 13.76
CA CYS A 107 8.90 -14.17 14.06
C CYS A 107 7.82 -14.68 13.08
N SER A 108 8.20 -15.41 12.02
CA SER A 108 7.28 -15.96 11.00
C SER A 108 6.52 -14.92 10.14
N VAL A 109 6.84 -13.63 10.21
CA VAL A 109 6.32 -12.61 9.27
C VAL A 109 6.70 -12.99 7.83
N ARG A 110 5.78 -12.80 6.89
CA ARG A 110 5.84 -13.36 5.53
C ARG A 110 6.21 -12.31 4.47
N TYR A 111 6.92 -12.76 3.45
CA TYR A 111 7.39 -11.96 2.31
C TYR A 111 7.16 -12.70 1.00
N CYS A 112 7.00 -11.97 -0.10
CA CYS A 112 6.82 -12.59 -1.42
C CYS A 112 8.12 -13.21 -1.98
N CYS A 113 9.28 -12.75 -1.50
CA CYS A 113 10.61 -13.21 -1.92
C CYS A 113 11.69 -12.84 -0.89
N ALA A 114 12.92 -13.36 -1.08
CA ALA A 114 14.06 -13.10 -0.21
C ALA A 114 14.50 -11.63 -0.23
N GLU A 115 14.44 -10.98 -1.39
CA GLU A 115 14.81 -9.57 -1.56
C GLU A 115 13.92 -8.66 -0.72
N CYS A 116 12.61 -8.94 -0.66
CA CYS A 116 11.67 -8.21 0.18
C CYS A 116 11.94 -8.43 1.67
N ARG A 117 12.28 -9.66 2.08
CA ARG A 117 12.65 -9.97 3.47
C ARG A 117 13.91 -9.19 3.88
N ASP A 118 14.94 -9.22 3.04
CA ASP A 118 16.24 -8.63 3.35
C ASP A 118 16.18 -7.10 3.33
N ALA A 119 15.43 -6.53 2.39
CA ALA A 119 15.15 -5.09 2.37
C ALA A 119 14.38 -4.65 3.62
N ALA A 120 13.30 -5.36 3.99
CA ALA A 120 12.56 -5.06 5.22
C ALA A 120 13.46 -5.17 6.46
N TRP A 121 14.30 -6.22 6.55
CA TRP A 121 15.25 -6.41 7.64
C TRP A 121 16.20 -5.24 7.80
N SER A 122 16.79 -4.77 6.69
CA SER A 122 17.73 -3.65 6.69
C SER A 122 17.09 -2.33 7.15
N GLN A 123 15.83 -2.10 6.77
CA GLN A 123 15.13 -0.82 6.96
C GLN A 123 14.42 -0.72 8.31
N TYR A 124 13.54 -1.67 8.64
CA TYR A 124 12.66 -1.53 9.82
C TYR A 124 12.37 -2.83 10.56
N HIS A 125 12.36 -3.99 9.90
CA HIS A 125 11.90 -5.23 10.52
C HIS A 125 12.81 -5.70 11.66
N LYS A 126 14.12 -5.47 11.59
CA LYS A 126 15.05 -5.81 12.68
C LYS A 126 14.63 -5.19 14.03
N THR A 127 14.04 -4.00 14.00
CA THR A 127 13.57 -3.26 15.17
C THR A 127 12.20 -3.74 15.65
N LEU A 128 11.36 -4.23 14.73
CA LEU A 128 9.99 -4.67 15.00
C LEU A 128 9.88 -6.20 15.24
N CYS A 129 10.95 -6.95 15.01
CA CYS A 129 10.94 -8.40 15.14
C CYS A 129 10.77 -8.80 16.60
N THR A 130 9.67 -9.49 16.91
CA THR A 130 9.38 -10.02 18.26
C THR A 130 10.27 -11.22 18.63
N GLN A 131 11.06 -11.71 17.68
CA GLN A 131 11.90 -12.91 17.80
C GLN A 131 11.17 -14.16 18.31
N SER A 132 9.84 -14.18 18.20
CA SER A 132 8.98 -15.27 18.64
C SER A 132 8.05 -15.68 17.52
N ARG A 133 8.01 -16.97 17.22
CA ARG A 133 7.09 -17.55 16.22
C ARG A 133 5.65 -17.64 16.75
N THR A 134 5.48 -17.58 18.06
CA THR A 134 4.17 -17.58 18.72
C THR A 134 3.83 -16.17 19.14
N ARG A 135 2.58 -15.76 18.88
CA ARG A 135 2.06 -14.49 19.36
C ARG A 135 2.00 -14.52 20.89
N ASP A 136 2.69 -13.58 21.53
CA ASP A 136 2.67 -13.38 22.98
C ASP A 136 1.86 -12.12 23.28
N PRO A 137 0.64 -12.23 23.86
CA PRO A 137 -0.17 -11.08 24.24
C PRO A 137 0.50 -10.16 25.27
N SER A 138 1.48 -10.65 26.02
CA SER A 138 2.24 -9.85 26.98
C SER A 138 3.36 -9.03 26.33
N HIS A 139 3.70 -9.30 25.07
CA HIS A 139 4.74 -8.58 24.35
C HIS A 139 4.33 -7.11 24.11
N PRO A 140 5.19 -6.11 24.44
CA PRO A 140 4.83 -4.69 24.33
C PRO A 140 4.34 -4.25 22.94
N LEU A 141 4.94 -4.77 21.87
CA LEU A 141 4.49 -4.47 20.50
C LEU A 141 3.11 -5.04 20.17
N GLU A 142 2.73 -6.18 20.76
CA GLU A 142 1.39 -6.75 20.57
C GLU A 142 0.34 -5.94 21.34
N GLN A 143 0.66 -5.53 22.57
CA GLN A 143 -0.21 -4.63 23.35
C GLN A 143 -0.40 -3.28 22.66
N LEU A 144 0.68 -2.72 22.09
CA LEU A 144 0.61 -1.49 21.31
C LEU A 144 -0.30 -1.65 20.08
N ASN A 145 -0.13 -2.73 19.33
CA ASN A 145 -0.95 -3.02 18.15
C ASN A 145 -2.44 -3.19 18.52
N ASP A 146 -2.74 -3.88 19.61
CA ASP A 146 -4.12 -4.07 20.08
C ASP A 146 -4.72 -2.74 20.59
N THR A 147 -3.95 -1.95 21.34
CA THR A 147 -4.36 -0.59 21.74
C THR A 147 -4.68 0.29 20.54
N TRP A 148 -3.84 0.25 19.51
CA TRP A 148 -4.05 1.00 18.27
C TRP A 148 -5.36 0.61 17.56
N LYS A 149 -5.64 -0.71 17.49
CA LYS A 149 -6.92 -1.22 16.94
C LYS A 149 -8.13 -0.66 17.69
N TYR A 150 -8.08 -0.58 19.02
CA TYR A 150 -9.17 -0.03 19.82
C TYR A 150 -9.37 1.48 19.61
N ILE A 151 -8.29 2.27 19.54
CA ILE A 151 -8.37 3.72 19.31
C ILE A 151 -9.06 4.01 17.97
N LEU A 152 -8.71 3.26 16.92
CA LEU A 152 -9.32 3.40 15.60
C LEU A 152 -10.82 3.05 15.60
N LEU A 153 -11.26 2.11 16.42
CA LEU A 153 -12.69 1.81 16.60
C LEU A 153 -13.40 2.88 17.43
N ALA A 154 -12.76 3.41 18.47
CA ALA A 154 -13.34 4.42 19.36
C ALA A 154 -13.59 5.76 18.63
N ASN A 155 -12.67 6.17 17.76
CA ASN A 155 -12.79 7.41 16.98
C ASN A 155 -13.83 7.31 15.85
N ASN A 156 -14.31 6.11 15.52
CA ASN A 156 -15.39 5.90 14.56
C ASN A 156 -16.79 5.91 15.19
N LYS A 157 -16.93 6.15 16.50
CA LYS A 157 -18.24 6.16 17.19
C LYS A 157 -19.11 7.39 16.88
N HIS A 158 -18.60 8.39 16.15
CA HIS A 158 -19.38 9.56 15.72
C HIS A 158 -19.97 9.43 14.30
N THR A 159 -19.69 8.35 13.57
CA THR A 159 -20.39 8.04 12.32
C THR A 159 -21.41 6.94 12.61
N HIS A 160 -22.68 7.33 12.70
CA HIS A 160 -23.82 6.39 12.76
C HIS A 160 -23.92 5.60 11.44
N THR A 161 -23.05 4.62 11.25
CA THR A 161 -23.27 3.52 10.31
C THR A 161 -22.76 2.24 10.97
N HIS A 162 -23.70 1.44 11.46
CA HIS A 162 -23.45 0.10 11.97
C HIS A 162 -22.69 -0.74 10.92
N SER A 163 -21.63 -1.41 11.38
CA SER A 163 -21.10 -2.69 10.87
C SER A 163 -20.63 -2.86 9.41
N PHE A 164 -20.80 -1.90 8.51
CA PHE A 164 -20.41 -2.07 7.09
C PHE A 164 -19.13 -1.34 6.66
N ALA A 165 -18.61 -0.41 7.47
CA ALA A 165 -17.50 0.45 7.08
C ALA A 165 -16.12 -0.24 7.01
N CYS A 166 -15.93 -1.41 7.64
CA CYS A 166 -14.69 -2.17 7.50
C CYS A 166 -14.62 -2.95 6.17
N SER A 167 -15.74 -3.10 5.46
CA SER A 167 -15.80 -3.84 4.19
C SER A 167 -15.56 -2.96 2.96
N PHE A 168 -15.81 -1.64 3.02
CA PHE A 168 -15.83 -0.80 1.81
C PHE A 168 -14.57 0.05 1.56
N PHE A 169 -13.72 0.29 2.56
CA PHE A 169 -12.50 1.09 2.38
C PHE A 169 -11.23 0.27 2.04
N LEU A 170 -11.35 -1.04 1.82
CA LEU A 170 -10.21 -1.97 1.73
C LEU A 170 -10.07 -2.71 0.39
N PHE A 171 -10.82 -2.33 -0.64
CA PHE A 171 -10.60 -2.86 -1.97
C PHE A 171 -9.71 -1.90 -2.78
N PRO A 172 -8.46 -2.25 -3.15
CA PRO A 172 -7.96 -1.73 -4.41
C PRO A 172 -9.01 -2.07 -5.48
N PRO A 173 -9.29 -1.20 -6.45
CA PRO A 173 -10.32 -1.45 -7.44
C PRO A 173 -10.01 -2.79 -8.13
N ILE A 174 -10.80 -3.81 -7.82
CA ILE A 174 -10.89 -4.98 -8.67
C ILE A 174 -11.59 -4.45 -9.91
N LEU A 175 -10.82 -4.23 -10.97
CA LEU A 175 -11.34 -4.02 -12.31
C LEU A 175 -12.10 -5.30 -12.72
N ILE A 176 -13.34 -5.43 -12.26
CA ILE A 176 -14.31 -6.35 -12.83
C ILE A 176 -14.78 -5.67 -14.10
N VAL A 177 -14.14 -5.99 -15.22
CA VAL A 177 -14.66 -5.63 -16.54
C VAL A 177 -15.95 -6.44 -16.72
N SER A 178 -17.08 -5.84 -16.37
CA SER A 178 -18.38 -6.36 -16.79
C SER A 178 -18.53 -6.02 -18.27
N GLN A 179 -18.25 -6.98 -19.15
CA GLN A 179 -18.73 -6.87 -20.52
C GLN A 179 -20.24 -7.08 -20.49
N THR A 180 -20.99 -6.00 -20.67
CA THR A 180 -22.37 -6.09 -21.12
C THR A 180 -22.33 -6.54 -22.57
N SER A 181 -22.96 -7.68 -22.83
CA SER A 181 -23.29 -8.23 -24.15
C SER A 181 -24.09 -7.25 -25.01
#